data_AF-A0A359LNG7-F1
#
_entry.id   AF-A0A359LNG7-F1
#
_cell.length_a   1.000
_cell.length_b   1.000
_cell.length_c   1.000
_cell.angle_alpha   90.00
_cell.angle_beta   90.00
_cell.angle_gamma   90.00
#
_symmetry.space_group_name_H-M   'P 1'
#
loop_
_entity.id
_entity.type
_entity.pdbx_description
1 polymer ?
#
loop_
_entity_poly.entity_id
_entity_poly.type
_entity_poly.pdbx_seq_one_letter_code
_entity_poly.pdbx_strand_id
1 'polypeptide(L)'
;MENKISDINDLVLFLAATAMKPLLNDEVWQCYGYAKRPKHGNVWNRIFPKMFELENFILKEILIMGLIDILNGIKKSEEESDTKLLLSIGVIDQFLSTTKHMFPSDSFMENLFSAYASYLKSEKSKIHVPVILKAKDVLNKKDFAKFMVGTIKLLAIEHADDYLLKSDYIKSVIEKSAKENKLKISIPDEMYKKYVPLIEEKILNTALKI
;
A
#
# COMPACT_ATOMS: atom_id res chain seq x y z
N MET A 1 9.02 -0.79 28.58
CA MET A 1 8.96 -2.10 27.92
C MET A 1 8.85 -1.83 26.44
N GLU A 2 9.90 -2.08 25.67
CA GLU A 2 9.79 -2.10 24.20
C GLU A 2 8.89 -3.28 23.85
N ASN A 3 7.78 -3.04 23.14
CA ASN A 3 6.91 -4.09 22.63
C ASN A 3 7.71 -4.92 21.62
N LYS A 4 8.41 -5.94 22.11
CA LYS A 4 9.15 -6.88 21.27
C LYS A 4 8.12 -7.74 20.55
N ILE A 5 7.93 -7.49 19.25
CA ILE A 5 7.14 -8.35 18.40
C ILE A 5 7.89 -9.68 18.31
N SER A 6 7.34 -10.73 18.89
CA SER A 6 7.94 -12.07 18.98
C SER A 6 7.38 -13.08 17.98
N ASP A 7 6.23 -12.77 17.37
CA ASP A 7 5.49 -13.63 16.46
C ASP A 7 5.40 -12.99 15.06
N ILE A 8 5.59 -13.79 14.01
CA ILE A 8 5.56 -13.29 12.63
C ILE A 8 4.17 -12.79 12.19
N ASN A 9 3.10 -13.37 12.73
CA ASN A 9 1.72 -12.93 12.47
C ASN A 9 1.46 -11.56 13.10
N ASP A 10 1.96 -11.34 14.32
CA ASP A 10 1.88 -10.03 14.98
C ASP A 10 2.66 -8.97 14.20
N LEU A 11 3.82 -9.33 13.65
CA LEU A 11 4.59 -8.45 12.79
C LEU A 11 3.83 -8.13 11.50
N VAL A 12 3.28 -9.14 10.83
CA VAL A 12 2.48 -8.96 9.61
C VAL A 12 1.28 -8.05 9.88
N LEU A 13 0.57 -8.27 10.98
CA LEU A 13 -0.55 -7.43 11.39
C LEU A 13 -0.09 -5.99 11.67
N PHE A 14 1.02 -5.81 12.38
CA PHE A 14 1.61 -4.50 12.65
C PHE A 14 1.99 -3.76 11.36
N LEU A 15 2.67 -4.44 10.44
CA LEU A 15 3.07 -3.88 9.15
C LEU A 15 1.86 -3.52 8.30
N ALA A 16 0.85 -4.39 8.25
CA ALA A 16 -0.39 -4.12 7.52
C ALA A 16 -1.14 -2.92 8.12
N ALA A 17 -1.29 -2.86 9.44
CA ALA A 17 -1.89 -1.72 10.13
C ALA A 17 -1.11 -0.42 9.89
N THR A 18 0.22 -0.50 9.86
CA THR A 18 1.10 0.64 9.59
C THR A 18 0.89 1.18 8.16
N ALA A 19 0.80 0.31 7.15
CA ALA A 19 0.48 0.74 5.78
C ALA A 19 -0.90 1.39 5.64
N MET A 20 -1.88 1.04 6.49
CA MET A 20 -3.21 1.66 6.48
C MET A 20 -3.29 2.97 7.27
N LYS A 21 -2.32 3.22 8.16
CA LYS A 21 -2.30 4.39 9.06
C LYS A 21 -2.46 5.74 8.33
N PRO A 22 -1.88 5.99 7.14
CA PRO A 22 -2.05 7.25 6.43
C PRO A 22 -3.52 7.61 6.16
N LEU A 23 -4.40 6.63 5.96
CA LEU A 23 -5.84 6.88 5.78
C LEU A 23 -6.51 7.48 7.03
N LEU A 24 -5.91 7.29 8.20
CA LEU A 24 -6.44 7.79 9.47
C LEU A 24 -5.97 9.22 9.77
N ASN A 25 -5.01 9.75 9.00
CA ASN A 25 -4.49 11.10 9.20
C ASN A 25 -5.35 12.14 8.46
N ASP A 26 -5.96 13.07 9.21
CA ASP A 26 -6.75 14.15 8.65
C ASP A 26 -5.93 15.08 7.72
N GLU A 27 -4.63 15.23 7.94
CA GLU A 27 -3.74 16.04 7.09
C GLU A 27 -3.65 15.50 5.65
N VAL A 28 -3.69 14.17 5.50
CA VAL A 28 -3.72 13.52 4.19
C VAL A 28 -5.00 13.90 3.45
N TRP A 29 -6.15 13.87 4.12
CA TRP A 29 -7.43 14.26 3.54
C TRP A 29 -7.53 15.77 3.26
N GLN A 30 -6.92 16.60 4.10
CA GLN A 30 -6.82 18.04 3.90
C GLN A 30 -6.01 18.42 2.66
N CYS A 31 -5.12 17.55 2.18
CA CYS A 31 -4.46 17.76 0.89
C CYS A 31 -5.47 17.80 -0.27
N TYR A 32 -6.53 17.00 -0.19
CA TYR A 32 -7.59 16.90 -1.21
C TYR A 32 -8.77 17.87 -1.00
N GLY A 33 -8.64 18.81 -0.05
CA GLY A 33 -9.65 19.84 0.21
C GLY A 33 -10.78 19.41 1.15
N TYR A 34 -10.63 18.28 1.86
CA TYR A 34 -11.54 17.91 2.94
C TYR A 34 -11.16 18.61 4.25
N ALA A 35 -12.13 18.94 5.10
CA ALA A 35 -11.82 19.49 6.43
C ALA A 35 -11.21 18.43 7.37
N LYS A 36 -11.69 17.19 7.26
CA LYS A 36 -11.29 16.00 8.01
C LYS A 36 -11.58 14.75 7.17
N ARG A 37 -11.10 13.59 7.61
CA ARG A 37 -11.44 12.30 6.99
C ARG A 37 -12.96 12.14 6.82
N PRO A 38 -13.44 11.83 5.61
CA PRO A 38 -14.84 11.50 5.37
C PRO A 38 -15.32 10.35 6.27
N LYS A 39 -16.49 10.51 6.86
CA LYS A 39 -17.13 9.49 7.72
C LYS A 39 -18.49 9.13 7.13
N HIS A 40 -18.49 8.30 6.09
CA HIS A 40 -19.70 7.72 5.52
C HIS A 40 -19.62 6.20 5.68
N GLY A 41 -20.74 5.58 6.07
CA GLY A 41 -20.80 4.13 6.22
C GLY A 41 -20.73 3.43 4.86
N ASN A 42 -20.21 2.20 4.83
CA ASN A 42 -20.10 1.37 3.62
C ASN A 42 -21.42 1.21 2.83
N VAL A 43 -22.56 1.37 3.51
CA VAL A 43 -23.89 1.36 2.88
C VAL A 43 -24.04 2.50 1.87
N TRP A 44 -23.61 3.72 2.22
CA TRP A 44 -23.71 4.88 1.32
C TRP A 44 -22.82 4.73 0.09
N ASN A 45 -21.62 4.17 0.25
CA ASN A 45 -20.72 3.87 -0.87
C ASN A 45 -21.32 2.89 -1.88
N ARG A 46 -22.08 1.91 -1.39
CA ARG A 46 -22.74 0.92 -2.25
C ARG A 46 -23.95 1.49 -2.98
N ILE A 47 -24.72 2.37 -2.32
CA ILE A 47 -25.94 2.94 -2.90
C ILE A 47 -25.62 4.07 -3.88
N PHE A 48 -24.60 4.89 -3.59
CA PHE A 48 -24.23 6.05 -4.43
C PHE A 48 -22.75 6.02 -4.85
N PRO A 49 -22.29 4.98 -5.57
CA PRO A 49 -20.88 4.80 -5.88
C PRO A 49 -20.27 5.99 -6.65
N LYS A 50 -21.06 6.63 -7.54
CA LYS A 50 -20.64 7.81 -8.32
C LYS A 50 -20.47 9.07 -7.47
N MET A 51 -21.17 9.18 -6.34
CA MET A 51 -21.06 10.33 -5.44
C MET A 51 -19.73 10.33 -4.68
N PHE A 52 -19.22 9.13 -4.39
CA PHE A 52 -18.02 8.91 -3.58
C PHE A 52 -16.82 8.44 -4.43
N GLU A 53 -16.88 8.62 -5.75
CA GLU A 53 -15.87 8.12 -6.69
C GLU A 53 -14.48 8.69 -6.38
N LEU A 54 -14.39 10.00 -6.10
CA LEU A 54 -13.14 10.65 -5.68
C LEU A 54 -12.59 10.05 -4.38
N GLU A 55 -13.44 9.89 -3.36
CA GLU A 55 -13.03 9.36 -2.05
C GLU A 55 -12.55 7.92 -2.15
N ASN A 56 -13.27 7.08 -2.90
CA ASN A 56 -12.88 5.70 -3.16
C ASN A 56 -11.55 5.62 -3.93
N PHE A 57 -11.34 6.52 -4.89
CA PHE A 57 -10.09 6.60 -5.65
C PHE A 57 -8.91 7.01 -4.76
N ILE A 58 -9.07 8.08 -3.97
CA ILE A 58 -8.08 8.53 -2.98
C ILE A 58 -7.74 7.40 -2.00
N LEU A 59 -8.76 6.73 -1.48
CA LEU A 59 -8.60 5.65 -0.51
C LEU A 59 -7.79 4.49 -1.11
N LYS A 60 -8.12 4.07 -2.34
CA LYS A 60 -7.39 3.00 -3.04
C LYS A 60 -5.92 3.38 -3.24
N GLU A 61 -5.63 4.58 -3.74
CA GLU A 61 -4.25 4.99 -4.03
C GLU A 61 -3.43 5.18 -2.75
N ILE A 62 -3.99 5.75 -1.67
CA ILE A 62 -3.27 5.88 -0.38
C ILE A 62 -2.92 4.51 0.21
N LEU A 63 -3.85 3.55 0.15
CA LEU A 63 -3.57 2.17 0.60
C LEU A 63 -2.44 1.54 -0.21
N ILE A 64 -2.45 1.72 -1.53
CA ILE A 64 -1.41 1.19 -2.40
C ILE A 64 -0.07 1.84 -2.10
N MET A 65 -0.01 3.16 -1.97
CA MET A 65 1.21 3.90 -1.62
C MET A 65 1.80 3.43 -0.28
N GLY A 66 0.97 3.33 0.76
CA GLY A 66 1.44 2.83 2.07
C GLY A 66 1.91 1.37 2.02
N LEU A 67 1.24 0.51 1.24
CA LEU A 67 1.66 -0.88 1.05
C LEU A 67 3.00 -0.97 0.31
N ILE A 68 3.22 -0.14 -0.72
CA ILE A 68 4.50 -0.07 -1.44
C ILE A 68 5.65 0.26 -0.48
N ASP A 69 5.47 1.24 0.41
CA ASP A 69 6.49 1.62 1.38
C ASP A 69 6.82 0.49 2.36
N ILE A 70 5.80 -0.25 2.82
CA ILE A 70 6.01 -1.47 3.65
C ILE A 70 6.79 -2.54 2.89
N LEU A 71 6.42 -2.81 1.64
CA LEU A 71 7.10 -3.81 0.80
C LEU A 71 8.55 -3.40 0.53
N ASN A 72 8.82 -2.10 0.33
CA ASN A 72 10.18 -1.58 0.23
C ASN A 72 10.95 -1.74 1.54
N GLY A 73 10.31 -1.52 2.70
CA GLY A 73 10.93 -1.77 4.01
C GLY A 73 11.32 -3.24 4.21
N ILE A 74 10.44 -4.18 3.82
CA ILE A 74 10.73 -5.62 3.83
C ILE A 74 11.88 -5.94 2.85
N LYS A 75 11.84 -5.39 1.64
CA LYS A 75 12.89 -5.61 0.64
C LYS A 75 14.28 -5.17 1.14
N LYS A 76 14.33 -4.02 1.83
CA LYS A 76 15.56 -3.41 2.36
C LYS A 76 16.11 -4.07 3.62
N SER A 77 15.35 -4.91 4.34
CA SER A 77 15.83 -5.56 5.57
C SER A 77 16.93 -6.57 5.31
N GLU A 78 17.69 -6.91 6.35
CA GLU A 78 18.77 -7.92 6.28
C GLU A 78 18.28 -9.37 6.42
N GLU A 79 16.96 -9.56 6.53
CA GLU A 79 16.32 -10.88 6.53
C GLU A 79 16.63 -11.72 5.28
N GLU A 80 16.59 -13.03 5.45
CA GLU A 80 16.74 -13.98 4.35
C GLU A 80 15.62 -13.84 3.31
N SER A 81 15.90 -14.26 2.07
CA SER A 81 14.97 -14.17 0.93
C SER A 81 13.60 -14.79 1.24
N ASP A 82 13.60 -15.99 1.85
CA ASP A 82 12.37 -16.71 2.19
C ASP A 82 11.55 -15.95 3.25
N THR A 83 12.21 -15.38 4.25
CA THR A 83 11.57 -14.54 5.27
C THR A 83 10.97 -13.28 4.66
N LYS A 84 11.69 -12.62 3.73
CA LYS A 84 11.16 -11.45 3.01
C LYS A 84 9.92 -11.81 2.21
N LEU A 85 9.97 -12.93 1.47
CA LEU A 85 8.83 -13.41 0.70
C LEU A 85 7.63 -13.72 1.60
N LEU A 86 7.84 -14.45 2.69
CA LEU A 86 6.80 -14.76 3.68
C LEU A 86 6.17 -13.48 4.25
N LEU A 87 6.96 -12.50 4.67
CA LEU A 87 6.45 -11.23 5.18
C LEU A 87 5.67 -10.45 4.12
N SER A 88 6.17 -10.37 2.88
CA SER A 88 5.47 -9.70 1.79
C SER A 88 4.12 -10.35 1.48
N ILE A 89 4.06 -11.68 1.41
CA ILE A 89 2.82 -12.42 1.18
C ILE A 89 1.85 -12.20 2.35
N GLY A 90 2.34 -12.32 3.59
CA GLY A 90 1.51 -12.13 4.78
C GLY A 90 0.87 -10.75 4.84
N VAL A 91 1.65 -9.69 4.59
CA VAL A 91 1.12 -8.32 4.59
C VAL A 91 0.08 -8.14 3.49
N ILE A 92 0.33 -8.66 2.28
CA ILE A 92 -0.61 -8.58 1.16
C ILE A 92 -1.90 -9.33 1.49
N ASP A 93 -1.81 -10.56 2.03
CA ASP A 93 -2.96 -11.35 2.43
C ASP A 93 -3.81 -10.63 3.49
N GLN A 94 -3.16 -10.08 4.52
CA GLN A 94 -3.84 -9.28 5.53
C GLN A 94 -4.54 -8.05 4.93
N PHE A 95 -3.90 -7.39 3.96
CA PHE A 95 -4.48 -6.27 3.21
C PHE A 95 -5.73 -6.67 2.42
N LEU A 96 -5.63 -7.73 1.63
CA LEU A 96 -6.73 -8.23 0.81
C LEU A 96 -7.90 -8.67 1.70
N SER A 97 -7.62 -9.39 2.79
CA SER A 97 -8.65 -9.83 3.75
C SER A 97 -9.39 -8.65 4.37
N THR A 98 -8.65 -7.59 4.74
CA THR A 98 -9.22 -6.38 5.36
C THR A 98 -10.03 -5.54 4.35
N THR A 99 -9.55 -5.43 3.11
CA THR A 99 -10.09 -4.51 2.10
C THR A 99 -11.05 -5.16 1.10
N LYS A 100 -11.27 -6.48 1.15
CA LYS A 100 -12.14 -7.25 0.23
C LYS A 100 -13.57 -6.71 0.05
N HIS A 101 -14.07 -5.99 1.03
CA HIS A 101 -15.42 -5.42 1.02
C HIS A 101 -15.48 -4.04 0.34
N MET A 102 -14.33 -3.44 0.08
CA MET A 102 -14.13 -2.13 -0.54
C MET A 102 -13.70 -2.27 -1.99
N PHE A 103 -12.80 -3.22 -2.28
CA PHE A 103 -12.22 -3.44 -3.61
C PHE A 103 -12.15 -4.92 -3.96
N PRO A 104 -12.38 -5.30 -5.23
CA PRO A 104 -12.05 -6.65 -5.71
C PRO A 104 -10.54 -6.91 -5.60
N SER A 105 -10.17 -8.10 -5.10
CA SER A 105 -8.77 -8.47 -4.86
C SER A 105 -7.90 -8.40 -6.12
N ASP A 106 -8.39 -8.90 -7.26
CA ASP A 106 -7.65 -8.83 -8.54
C ASP A 106 -7.36 -7.38 -8.95
N SER A 107 -8.38 -6.51 -8.88
CA SER A 107 -8.23 -5.08 -9.21
C SER A 107 -7.29 -4.35 -8.25
N PHE A 108 -7.20 -4.79 -7.00
CA PHE A 108 -6.25 -4.24 -6.04
C PHE A 108 -4.82 -4.68 -6.39
N MET A 109 -4.61 -5.98 -6.64
CA MET A 109 -3.29 -6.53 -6.97
C MET A 109 -2.74 -5.99 -8.29
N GLU A 110 -3.58 -5.89 -9.33
CA GLU A 110 -3.18 -5.28 -10.61
C GLU A 110 -2.76 -3.81 -10.43
N ASN A 111 -3.50 -3.06 -9.59
CA ASN A 111 -3.13 -1.69 -9.29
C ASN A 111 -1.83 -1.61 -8.49
N LEU A 112 -1.59 -2.54 -7.56
CA LEU A 112 -0.34 -2.62 -6.79
C LEU A 112 0.85 -2.82 -7.73
N PHE A 113 0.81 -3.82 -8.61
CA PHE A 113 1.93 -4.07 -9.53
C PHE A 113 2.13 -2.93 -10.52
N SER A 114 1.05 -2.34 -11.03
CA SER A 114 1.13 -1.17 -11.90
C SER A 114 1.76 0.02 -11.18
N ALA A 115 1.29 0.33 -9.97
CA ALA A 115 1.84 1.40 -9.14
C ALA A 115 3.31 1.17 -8.80
N TYR A 116 3.68 -0.05 -8.40
CA TYR A 116 5.05 -0.40 -8.05
C TYR A 116 5.99 -0.27 -9.25
N ALA A 117 5.57 -0.75 -10.43
CA ALA A 117 6.35 -0.60 -11.66
C ALA A 117 6.53 0.87 -12.05
N SER A 118 5.50 1.71 -11.89
CA SER A 118 5.60 3.15 -12.11
C SER A 118 6.52 3.82 -11.08
N TYR A 119 6.42 3.45 -9.81
CA TYR A 119 7.28 3.92 -8.73
C TYR A 119 8.76 3.68 -9.05
N LEU A 120 9.13 2.45 -9.45
CA LEU A 120 10.51 2.10 -9.79
C LEU A 120 11.07 2.90 -10.98
N LYS A 121 10.22 3.31 -11.93
CA LYS A 121 10.62 4.05 -13.14
C LYS A 121 10.58 5.57 -12.96
N SER A 122 10.00 6.06 -11.88
CA SER A 122 9.78 7.49 -11.69
C SER A 122 11.00 8.18 -11.13
N GLU A 123 11.30 9.36 -11.66
CA GLU A 123 12.15 10.31 -10.94
C GLU A 123 11.47 10.66 -9.61
N LYS A 124 12.23 10.69 -8.51
CA LYS A 124 11.69 10.94 -7.16
C LYS A 124 10.85 12.22 -7.08
N SER A 125 11.29 13.28 -7.76
CA SER A 125 10.58 14.57 -7.83
C SER A 125 9.26 14.53 -8.63
N LYS A 126 9.00 13.45 -9.37
CA LYS A 126 7.83 13.26 -10.25
C LYS A 126 7.02 12.02 -9.89
N ILE A 127 7.21 11.46 -8.71
CA ILE A 127 6.53 10.24 -8.26
C ILE A 127 4.99 10.37 -8.22
N HIS A 128 4.48 11.60 -8.11
CA HIS A 128 3.07 11.93 -8.20
C HIS A 128 2.49 11.79 -9.62
N VAL A 129 3.31 11.94 -10.67
CA VAL A 129 2.84 12.00 -12.07
C VAL A 129 2.11 10.72 -12.49
N PRO A 130 2.68 9.50 -12.31
CA PRO A 130 1.96 8.28 -12.70
C PRO A 130 0.67 8.08 -11.90
N VAL A 131 0.66 8.45 -10.61
CA VAL A 131 -0.53 8.35 -9.75
C VAL A 131 -1.65 9.25 -10.27
N ILE A 132 -1.32 10.48 -10.67
CA ILE A 132 -2.28 11.43 -11.25
C ILE A 132 -2.82 10.93 -12.58
N LEU A 133 -1.96 10.40 -13.46
CA LEU A 133 -2.39 9.93 -14.79
C LEU A 133 -3.44 8.81 -14.71
N LYS A 134 -3.39 7.94 -13.71
CA LYS A 134 -4.40 6.90 -13.48
C LYS A 134 -5.81 7.45 -13.25
N ALA A 135 -5.91 8.66 -12.69
CA ALA A 135 -7.19 9.26 -12.34
C ALA A 135 -7.90 9.93 -13.54
N LYS A 136 -7.17 10.19 -14.63
CA LYS A 136 -7.63 11.04 -15.74
C LYS A 136 -8.88 10.52 -16.43
N ASP A 137 -8.96 9.20 -16.62
CA ASP A 137 -10.05 8.55 -17.34
C ASP A 137 -11.07 7.89 -16.41
N VAL A 138 -10.85 8.01 -15.08
CA VAL A 138 -11.74 7.45 -14.05
C VAL A 138 -12.59 8.54 -13.42
N LEU A 139 -11.99 9.69 -13.07
CA LEU A 139 -12.67 10.77 -12.38
C LEU A 139 -13.25 11.79 -13.38
N ASN A 140 -14.39 12.40 -13.02
CA ASN A 140 -14.87 13.57 -13.74
C ASN A 140 -13.86 14.75 -13.62
N LYS A 141 -13.97 15.75 -14.51
CA LYS A 141 -13.02 16.88 -14.58
C LYS A 141 -12.79 17.61 -13.25
N LYS A 142 -13.85 17.80 -12.46
CA LYS A 142 -13.77 18.53 -11.17
C LYS A 142 -13.02 17.71 -10.13
N ASP A 143 -13.34 16.42 -10.04
CA ASP A 143 -12.72 15.52 -9.07
C ASP A 143 -11.29 15.16 -9.47
N PHE A 144 -11.02 15.00 -10.77
CA PHE A 144 -9.67 14.88 -11.29
C PHE A 144 -8.79 16.06 -10.89
N ALA A 145 -9.27 17.30 -11.04
CA ALA A 145 -8.52 18.48 -10.65
C ALA A 145 -8.22 18.51 -9.14
N LYS A 146 -9.20 18.15 -8.30
CA LYS A 146 -9.00 18.01 -6.84
C LYS A 146 -7.99 16.93 -6.50
N PHE A 147 -8.08 15.76 -7.15
CA PHE A 147 -7.16 14.66 -6.95
C PHE A 147 -5.73 15.04 -7.34
N MET A 148 -5.57 15.68 -8.50
CA MET A 148 -4.27 16.15 -9.00
C MET A 148 -3.62 17.12 -8.01
N VAL A 149 -4.33 18.17 -7.62
CA VAL A 149 -3.80 19.18 -6.68
C VAL A 149 -3.46 18.54 -5.33
N GLY A 150 -4.35 17.66 -4.82
CA GLY A 150 -4.14 17.01 -3.54
C GLY A 150 -2.97 16.04 -3.55
N THR A 151 -2.80 15.24 -4.61
CA THR A 151 -1.68 14.30 -4.74
C THR A 151 -0.35 15.02 -4.90
N ILE A 152 -0.31 16.14 -5.66
CA ILE A 152 0.89 16.99 -5.71
C ILE A 152 1.21 17.51 -4.32
N LYS A 153 0.24 18.09 -3.61
CA LYS A 153 0.45 18.64 -2.26
C LYS A 153 0.91 17.58 -1.26
N LEU A 154 0.31 16.40 -1.29
CA LEU A 154 0.63 15.28 -0.41
C LEU A 154 2.07 14.81 -0.60
N LEU A 155 2.52 14.71 -1.85
CA LEU A 155 3.83 14.15 -2.22
C LEU A 155 4.90 15.22 -2.49
N ALA A 156 4.59 16.50 -2.26
CA ALA A 156 5.53 17.61 -2.44
C ALA A 156 6.39 17.90 -1.20
N ILE A 157 6.11 17.26 -0.05
CA ILE A 157 6.77 17.54 1.23
C ILE A 157 7.84 16.46 1.49
N GLU A 158 9.10 16.89 1.54
CA GLU A 158 10.32 16.12 1.85
C GLU A 158 10.56 14.85 1.01
N HIS A 159 11.62 14.90 0.19
CA HIS A 159 12.09 13.80 -0.65
C HIS A 159 12.72 12.65 0.16
N ALA A 160 11.91 11.99 0.99
CA ALA A 160 12.18 10.62 1.37
C ALA A 160 11.97 9.73 0.15
N ASP A 161 12.72 8.64 0.04
CA ASP A 161 12.65 7.70 -1.07
C ASP A 161 11.33 6.91 -1.14
N ASP A 162 10.32 7.33 -0.37
CA ASP A 162 9.07 6.62 -0.09
C ASP A 162 7.87 7.55 -0.33
N TYR A 163 6.66 7.00 -0.41
CA TYR A 163 5.45 7.79 -0.61
C TYR A 163 4.97 8.50 0.65
N LEU A 164 4.62 7.74 1.69
CA LEU A 164 3.90 8.20 2.88
C LEU A 164 4.55 7.71 4.18
N LEU A 165 5.29 6.61 4.13
CA LEU A 165 5.89 5.94 5.27
C LEU A 165 7.39 5.73 5.03
N LYS A 166 8.21 5.96 6.04
CA LYS A 166 9.67 5.78 5.93
C LYS A 166 10.01 4.29 5.91
N SER A 167 10.38 3.75 4.75
CA SER A 167 10.74 2.34 4.58
C SER A 167 11.98 1.94 5.40
N ASP A 168 12.89 2.87 5.67
CA ASP A 168 14.05 2.62 6.56
C ASP A 168 13.65 2.42 8.02
N TYR A 169 12.59 3.10 8.48
CA TYR A 169 12.02 2.84 9.81
C TYR A 169 11.38 1.44 9.84
N ILE A 170 10.64 1.09 8.80
CA ILE A 170 10.01 -0.23 8.65
C ILE A 170 11.07 -1.34 8.64
N LYS A 171 12.15 -1.16 7.88
CA LYS A 171 13.35 -2.01 7.89
C LYS A 171 13.84 -2.24 9.33
N SER A 172 14.06 -1.16 10.08
CA SER A 172 14.58 -1.26 11.46
C SER A 172 13.63 -2.02 12.39
N VAL A 173 12.31 -1.87 12.24
CA VAL A 173 11.32 -2.63 13.01
C VAL A 173 11.42 -4.12 12.71
N ILE A 174 11.54 -4.48 11.43
CA ILE A 174 11.65 -5.87 10.98
C ILE A 174 12.90 -6.52 11.57
N GLU A 175 14.05 -5.84 11.52
CA GLU A 175 15.34 -6.36 12.00
C GLU A 175 15.42 -6.49 13.52
N LYS A 176 14.66 -5.70 14.27
CA LYS A 176 14.59 -5.77 15.73
C LYS A 176 13.57 -6.80 16.24
N SER A 177 12.75 -7.36 15.35
CA SER A 177 11.71 -8.33 15.72
C SER A 177 12.29 -9.74 15.76
N ALA A 178 12.06 -10.45 16.86
CA ALA A 178 12.34 -11.89 16.92
C ALA A 178 11.13 -12.62 16.35
N LYS A 179 11.31 -13.58 15.43
CA LYS A 179 10.18 -14.19 14.71
C LYS A 179 10.30 -15.70 14.71
N GLU A 180 9.19 -16.39 14.97
CA GLU A 180 9.03 -17.79 14.60
C GLU A 180 8.55 -17.90 13.15
N ASN A 181 9.03 -18.90 12.39
CA ASN A 181 8.78 -19.01 10.95
C ASN A 181 7.37 -19.52 10.56
N LYS A 182 6.40 -19.58 11.49
CA LYS A 182 5.05 -20.09 11.21
C LYS A 182 4.06 -18.96 10.97
N LEU A 183 3.99 -18.50 9.72
CA LEU A 183 3.01 -17.52 9.27
C LEU A 183 1.67 -18.20 8.90
N LYS A 184 0.56 -17.64 9.35
CA LYS A 184 -0.79 -18.01 8.91
C LYS A 184 -1.14 -17.17 7.67
N ILE A 185 -1.32 -17.84 6.54
CA ILE A 185 -1.75 -17.23 5.28
C ILE A 185 -3.12 -17.80 4.93
N SER A 186 -4.07 -16.95 4.60
CA SER A 186 -5.45 -17.30 4.23
C SER A 186 -5.74 -17.11 2.74
N ILE A 187 -4.73 -16.73 1.95
CA ILE A 187 -4.89 -16.47 0.52
C ILE A 187 -5.27 -17.78 -0.21
N PRO A 188 -6.31 -17.78 -1.08
CA PRO A 188 -6.66 -18.96 -1.86
C PRO A 188 -5.52 -19.42 -2.78
N ASP A 189 -5.38 -20.72 -2.98
CA ASP A 189 -4.33 -21.34 -3.79
C ASP A 189 -4.20 -20.75 -5.21
N GLU A 190 -5.32 -20.39 -5.83
CA GLU A 190 -5.33 -19.78 -7.16
C GLU A 190 -4.66 -18.39 -7.16
N MET A 191 -4.97 -17.57 -6.16
CA MET A 191 -4.32 -16.26 -5.99
C MET A 191 -2.86 -16.42 -5.57
N TYR A 192 -2.55 -17.42 -4.74
CA TYR A 192 -1.18 -17.77 -4.38
C TYR A 192 -0.35 -18.05 -5.64
N LYS A 193 -0.80 -18.98 -6.49
CA LYS A 193 -0.12 -19.34 -7.75
C LYS A 193 0.00 -18.18 -8.72
N LYS A 194 -1.00 -17.30 -8.78
CA LYS A 194 -1.03 -16.15 -9.68
C LYS A 194 -0.07 -15.04 -9.24
N TYR A 195 -0.04 -14.72 -7.94
CA TYR A 195 0.58 -13.48 -7.47
C TYR A 195 1.90 -13.65 -6.73
N VAL A 196 2.15 -14.80 -6.09
CA VAL A 196 3.43 -15.03 -5.38
C VAL A 196 4.63 -14.92 -6.31
N PRO A 197 4.64 -15.55 -7.51
CA PRO A 197 5.76 -15.39 -8.44
C PRO A 197 5.97 -13.94 -8.86
N LEU A 198 4.89 -13.17 -9.01
CA LEU A 198 4.96 -11.76 -9.38
C LEU A 198 5.50 -10.88 -8.24
N ILE A 199 5.19 -11.19 -6.98
CA ILE A 199 5.78 -10.52 -5.82
C ILE A 199 7.28 -10.79 -5.77
N GLU A 200 7.66 -12.05 -5.94
CA GLU A 200 9.04 -12.50 -5.94
C GLU A 200 9.87 -11.79 -7.04
N GLU A 201 9.34 -11.79 -8.27
CA GLU A 201 10.02 -11.22 -9.44
C GLU A 201 10.00 -9.67 -9.44
N LYS A 202 8.82 -9.06 -9.30
CA LYS A 202 8.62 -7.63 -9.56
C LYS A 202 8.85 -6.73 -8.35
N ILE A 203 8.77 -7.29 -7.14
CA ILE A 203 8.90 -6.54 -5.90
C ILE A 203 10.21 -6.89 -5.21
N LEU A 204 10.43 -8.16 -4.89
CA LEU A 204 11.63 -8.59 -4.16
C LEU A 204 12.87 -8.73 -5.04
N ASN A 205 12.70 -8.85 -6.36
CA ASN A 205 13.77 -9.08 -7.34
C ASN A 205 14.59 -10.34 -7.05
N THR A 206 14.01 -11.36 -6.40
CA THR A 206 14.72 -12.57 -5.97
C THR A 206 14.81 -13.64 -7.07
N ALA A 207 13.94 -13.56 -8.09
CA ALA A 207 13.99 -14.43 -9.27
C ALA A 207 15.11 -14.08 -10.28
N LEU A 208 15.79 -12.94 -10.11
CA LEU A 208 16.93 -12.52 -10.94
C LEU A 208 18.26 -13.04 -10.35
N LYS A 209 18.43 -14.36 -10.33
CA LYS A 209 19.75 -14.99 -10.28
C LYS A 209 19.91 -15.86 -11.53
N ILE A 210 20.49 -15.27 -12.57
CA ILE A 210 21.13 -16.00 -13.67
C ILE A 210 22.62 -15.67 -13.58
#